data_AF-A0A1B5L7A5-F1
#
_entry.id   AF-A0A1B5L7A5-F1
#
_cell.length_a   1.000
_cell.length_b   1.000
_cell.length_c   1.000
_cell.angle_alpha   90.00
_cell.angle_beta   90.00
_cell.angle_gamma   90.00
#
_symmetry.space_group_name_H-M   'P 1'
#
loop_
_entity.id
_entity.type
_entity.pdbx_description
1 polymer ?
#
loop_
_entity_poly.entity_id
_entity_poly.type
_entity_poly.pdbx_seq_one_letter_code
_entity_poly.pdbx_strand_id
1 'polypeptide(L)'
;MKNLQLSLLFLLFRASPFEAKNYKKNIPTFEVGPGAKIVGNRIEYDDPDCDPGLECKTTKMCAAAGTSPTLSDDKKYFACCAAGQRLLGSPETAFDCCAAGHDLVGSPEHGWHCCPTGFEWDGNLCKQVCKNGKVLVDGKQAQASGLLLWLGDW
;
A
#
# COMPACT_ATOMS: atom_id res chain seq x y z
N MET A 1 14.50 4.16 -63.81
CA MET A 1 15.41 3.55 -62.80
C MET A 1 15.26 4.38 -61.53
N LYS A 2 14.82 3.93 -60.36
CA LYS A 2 14.78 2.60 -59.73
C LYS A 2 13.49 2.48 -58.89
N ASN A 3 12.78 1.37 -59.10
CA ASN A 3 11.96 0.72 -58.08
C ASN A 3 12.89 -0.21 -57.28
N LEU A 4 12.77 -0.25 -55.95
CA LEU A 4 12.82 -1.52 -55.23
C LEU A 4 12.26 -1.33 -53.82
N GLN A 5 11.02 -1.78 -53.63
CA GLN A 5 10.49 -2.10 -52.32
C GLN A 5 11.28 -3.29 -51.73
N LEU A 6 11.57 -3.23 -50.43
CA LEU A 6 12.01 -4.39 -49.67
C LEU A 6 10.98 -4.70 -48.57
N SER A 7 10.41 -5.89 -48.69
CA SER A 7 9.72 -6.76 -47.71
C SER A 7 10.15 -6.59 -46.25
N LEU A 8 9.28 -6.60 -45.23
CA LEU A 8 8.38 -7.66 -44.68
C LEU A 8 9.00 -8.31 -43.41
N LEU A 9 8.15 -8.58 -42.41
CA LEU A 9 8.37 -9.18 -41.06
C LEU A 9 8.86 -8.19 -39.99
N PHE A 10 8.25 -8.07 -38.80
CA PHE A 10 7.77 -9.13 -37.90
C PHE A 10 6.45 -8.76 -37.19
N LEU A 11 5.43 -9.62 -37.31
CA LEU A 11 4.32 -9.69 -36.35
C LEU A 11 4.79 -10.54 -35.16
N LEU A 12 5.37 -9.89 -34.14
CA LEU A 12 5.55 -10.54 -32.84
C LEU A 12 4.24 -10.44 -32.08
N PHE A 13 3.52 -11.56 -32.04
CA PHE A 13 2.51 -11.87 -31.04
C PHE A 13 3.12 -11.64 -29.66
N ARG A 14 2.81 -10.50 -29.03
CA ARG A 14 2.92 -10.40 -27.57
C ARG A 14 1.65 -11.02 -27.01
N ALA A 15 1.70 -12.32 -26.74
CA ALA A 15 0.86 -12.88 -25.70
C ALA A 15 1.29 -12.19 -24.40
N SER A 16 0.51 -11.21 -23.95
CA SER A 16 0.62 -10.72 -22.58
C SER A 16 0.31 -11.92 -21.69
N PRO A 17 1.21 -12.35 -20.78
CA PRO A 17 0.74 -13.16 -19.68
C PRO A 17 -0.29 -12.29 -18.94
N PHE A 18 -1.55 -12.73 -18.94
CA PHE A 18 -2.56 -12.26 -18.00
C PHE A 18 -2.14 -12.74 -16.61
N GLU A 19 -1.11 -12.08 -16.07
CA GLU A 19 -0.79 -12.15 -14.67
C GLU A 19 -1.60 -11.05 -13.99
N ALA A 20 -2.53 -11.45 -13.12
CA ALA A 20 -3.15 -10.53 -12.18
C ALA A 20 -2.07 -9.63 -11.56
N LYS A 21 -2.29 -8.31 -11.55
CA LYS A 21 -1.31 -7.37 -10.99
C LYS A 21 -1.08 -7.66 -9.51
N ASN A 22 0.01 -8.36 -9.24
CA ASN A 22 0.43 -8.74 -7.90
C ASN A 22 1.50 -7.76 -7.42
N TYR A 23 1.22 -7.07 -6.31
CA TYR A 23 2.20 -6.22 -5.64
C TYR A 23 2.86 -7.05 -4.53
N LYS A 24 4.20 -7.07 -4.48
CA LYS A 24 4.97 -7.90 -3.54
C LYS A 24 5.81 -7.09 -2.54
N LYS A 25 5.65 -5.78 -2.51
CA LYS A 25 6.45 -4.93 -1.62
C LYS A 25 5.88 -5.02 -0.22
N ASN A 26 6.69 -5.53 0.71
CA ASN A 26 6.39 -6.00 2.07
C ASN A 26 5.51 -7.26 2.11
N ILE A 27 4.30 -7.22 1.55
CA ILE A 27 3.40 -8.39 1.51
C ILE A 27 2.81 -8.62 0.10
N PRO A 28 2.36 -9.86 -0.21
CA PRO A 28 1.57 -10.12 -1.41
C PRO A 28 0.19 -9.47 -1.32
N THR A 29 -0.11 -8.63 -2.31
CA THR A 29 -1.38 -7.91 -2.44
C THR A 29 -1.91 -8.04 -3.85
N PHE A 30 -3.22 -8.23 -3.95
CA PHE A 30 -3.93 -8.54 -5.19
C PHE A 30 -4.95 -7.44 -5.49
N GLU A 31 -5.02 -7.01 -6.75
CA GLU A 31 -6.08 -6.13 -7.23
C GLU A 31 -7.43 -6.87 -7.28
N VAL A 32 -8.52 -6.17 -6.98
CA VAL A 32 -9.88 -6.71 -7.03
C VAL A 32 -10.79 -5.79 -7.81
N GLY A 33 -11.75 -6.39 -8.53
CA GLY A 33 -12.77 -5.64 -9.24
C GLY A 33 -13.76 -4.93 -8.30
N PRO A 34 -14.57 -4.01 -8.86
CA PRO A 34 -15.60 -3.30 -8.10
C PRO A 34 -16.55 -4.26 -7.37
N GLY A 35 -17.03 -3.86 -6.19
CA GLY A 35 -17.98 -4.67 -5.42
C GLY A 35 -17.35 -5.81 -4.61
N ALA A 36 -16.01 -5.88 -4.57
CA ALA A 36 -15.28 -6.80 -3.71
C ALA A 36 -15.76 -6.73 -2.25
N LYS A 37 -15.99 -7.90 -1.65
CA LYS A 37 -16.54 -8.01 -0.29
C LYS A 37 -15.98 -9.24 0.42
N ILE A 38 -15.85 -9.13 1.74
CA ILE A 38 -15.45 -10.24 2.60
C ILE A 38 -16.71 -10.92 3.14
N VAL A 39 -16.80 -12.24 2.94
CA VAL A 39 -17.89 -13.09 3.42
C VAL A 39 -17.28 -14.21 4.25
N GLY A 40 -17.43 -14.11 5.58
CA GLY A 40 -16.74 -15.02 6.51
C GLY A 40 -15.23 -14.90 6.39
N ASN A 41 -14.54 -16.00 6.06
CA ASN A 41 -13.09 -16.05 5.87
C ASN A 41 -12.64 -15.99 4.40
N ARG A 42 -13.54 -15.58 3.51
CA ARG A 42 -13.31 -15.52 2.06
C ARG A 42 -13.54 -14.11 1.54
N ILE A 43 -12.88 -13.79 0.43
CA ILE A 43 -13.18 -12.61 -0.36
C ILE A 43 -13.84 -13.04 -1.67
N GLU A 44 -14.92 -12.36 -2.02
CA GLU A 44 -15.65 -12.49 -3.30
C GLU A 44 -15.46 -11.21 -4.10
N TYR A 45 -15.07 -11.34 -5.37
CA TYR A 45 -14.88 -10.20 -6.27
C TYR A 45 -14.94 -10.65 -7.74
N ASP A 46 -15.24 -9.69 -8.63
CA ASP A 46 -15.05 -9.87 -10.08
C ASP A 46 -13.57 -9.69 -10.42
N ASP A 47 -13.00 -10.62 -11.20
CA ASP A 47 -11.61 -10.53 -11.64
C ASP A 47 -11.40 -9.24 -12.46
N PRO A 48 -10.50 -8.32 -12.04
CA PRO A 48 -10.27 -7.05 -12.76
C PRO A 48 -9.76 -7.24 -14.18
N ASP A 49 -9.20 -8.42 -14.47
CA ASP A 49 -8.63 -8.79 -15.75
C ASP A 49 -9.62 -9.59 -16.64
N CYS A 50 -10.89 -9.65 -16.27
CA CYS A 50 -11.92 -10.38 -17.00
C CYS A 50 -12.22 -9.78 -18.39
N ASP A 51 -12.29 -10.63 -19.42
CA ASP A 51 -12.70 -10.20 -20.75
C ASP A 51 -14.17 -9.72 -20.78
N PRO A 52 -14.47 -8.63 -21.52
CA PRO A 52 -15.83 -8.14 -21.68
C PRO A 52 -16.77 -9.23 -22.25
N GLY A 53 -17.87 -9.49 -21.55
CA GLY A 53 -18.87 -10.49 -21.93
C GLY A 53 -18.73 -11.85 -21.23
N LEU A 54 -17.71 -12.02 -20.37
CA LEU A 54 -17.59 -13.18 -19.49
C LEU A 54 -18.02 -12.83 -18.06
N GLU A 55 -18.51 -13.83 -17.31
CA GLU A 55 -18.74 -13.71 -15.87
C GLU A 55 -17.54 -14.32 -15.12
N CYS A 56 -16.62 -13.48 -14.66
CA CYS A 56 -15.39 -13.91 -13.96
C CYS A 56 -15.45 -13.66 -12.45
N LYS A 57 -16.53 -14.09 -11.80
CA LYS A 57 -16.60 -14.04 -10.34
C LYS A 57 -15.64 -15.04 -9.73
N THR A 58 -14.85 -14.59 -8.77
CA THR A 58 -13.92 -15.45 -8.04
C THR A 58 -14.12 -15.37 -6.54
N THR A 59 -13.64 -16.39 -5.86
CA THR A 59 -13.61 -16.46 -4.41
C THR A 59 -12.25 -16.97 -3.97
N LYS A 60 -11.61 -16.23 -3.05
CA LYS A 60 -10.30 -16.58 -2.52
C LYS A 60 -10.34 -16.64 -1.00
N MET A 61 -9.42 -17.41 -0.42
CA MET A 61 -9.17 -17.48 1.02
C MET A 61 -7.67 -17.44 1.28
N CYS A 62 -7.29 -16.99 2.47
CA CYS A 62 -5.91 -16.99 2.89
C CYS A 62 -5.47 -18.40 3.29
N ALA A 63 -4.32 -18.82 2.77
CA ALA A 63 -3.77 -20.16 3.04
C ALA A 63 -3.09 -20.26 4.41
N ALA A 64 -2.49 -19.17 4.89
CA ALA A 64 -1.78 -19.14 6.16
C ALA A 64 -2.76 -19.11 7.35
N ALA A 65 -2.55 -20.00 8.32
CA ALA A 65 -3.33 -20.02 9.55
C ALA A 65 -3.22 -18.68 10.30
N GLY A 66 -4.32 -18.26 10.94
CA GLY A 66 -4.38 -16.99 11.69
C GLY A 66 -4.48 -15.73 10.82
N THR A 67 -4.58 -15.88 9.49
CA THR A 67 -4.80 -14.76 8.57
C THR A 67 -6.16 -14.85 7.90
N SER A 68 -6.73 -13.70 7.56
CA SER A 68 -7.98 -13.57 6.82
C SER A 68 -7.83 -12.52 5.71
N PRO A 69 -8.66 -12.58 4.65
CA PRO A 69 -8.68 -11.53 3.65
C PRO A 69 -9.02 -10.19 4.30
N THR A 70 -8.21 -9.17 4.03
CA THR A 70 -8.42 -7.78 4.46
C THR A 70 -8.39 -6.90 3.23
N LEU A 71 -9.45 -6.10 3.04
CA LEU A 71 -9.53 -5.10 1.97
C LEU A 71 -8.77 -3.84 2.36
N SER A 72 -8.15 -3.20 1.36
CA SER A 72 -7.68 -1.81 1.50
C SER A 72 -8.85 -0.86 1.72
N ASP A 73 -8.57 0.33 2.27
CA ASP A 73 -9.60 1.34 2.54
C ASP A 73 -10.37 1.77 1.28
N ASP A 74 -9.68 1.81 0.13
CA ASP A 74 -10.28 2.12 -1.17
C ASP A 74 -10.98 0.92 -1.84
N LYS A 75 -10.90 -0.26 -1.22
CA LYS A 75 -11.49 -1.54 -1.67
C LYS A 75 -11.02 -2.02 -3.04
N LYS A 76 -9.87 -1.54 -3.52
CA LYS A 76 -9.28 -1.97 -4.80
C LYS A 76 -8.27 -3.09 -4.63
N TYR A 77 -7.85 -3.36 -3.40
CA TYR A 77 -6.83 -4.35 -3.11
C TYR A 77 -7.24 -5.23 -1.94
N PHE A 78 -6.74 -6.45 -1.93
CA PHE A 78 -6.77 -7.29 -0.74
C PHE A 78 -5.45 -7.99 -0.49
N ALA A 79 -5.21 -8.31 0.77
CA ALA A 79 -4.10 -9.12 1.23
C ALA A 79 -4.56 -10.03 2.37
N CYS A 80 -3.67 -10.94 2.78
CA CYS A 80 -3.90 -11.82 3.91
C CYS A 80 -3.25 -11.25 5.16
N CYS A 81 -4.05 -10.63 6.03
CA CYS A 81 -3.56 -10.02 7.27
C CYS A 81 -3.96 -10.82 8.49
N ALA A 82 -3.19 -10.69 9.58
CA ALA A 82 -3.58 -11.25 10.87
C ALA A 82 -4.80 -10.50 11.44
N ALA A 83 -5.51 -11.14 12.38
CA ALA A 83 -6.67 -10.54 13.02
C ALA A 83 -6.33 -9.18 13.67
N GLY A 84 -7.16 -8.16 13.42
CA GLY A 84 -6.99 -6.81 13.96
C GLY A 84 -6.01 -5.91 13.20
N GLN A 85 -5.34 -6.42 12.15
CA GLN A 85 -4.54 -5.60 11.25
C GLN A 85 -5.38 -5.01 10.10
N ARG A 86 -4.91 -3.90 9.54
CA ARG A 86 -5.49 -3.22 8.38
C ARG A 86 -4.51 -3.29 7.22
N LEU A 87 -5.02 -3.44 6.01
CA LEU A 87 -4.21 -3.33 4.80
C LEU A 87 -4.04 -1.84 4.45
N LEU A 88 -2.84 -1.32 4.60
CA LEU A 88 -2.49 0.05 4.25
C LEU A 88 -1.55 0.09 3.05
N GLY A 89 -1.56 1.23 2.35
CA GLY A 89 -0.63 1.52 1.27
C GLY A 89 -1.26 1.66 -0.11
N SER A 90 -0.39 1.67 -1.12
CA SER A 90 -0.76 1.92 -2.52
C SER A 90 0.31 1.36 -3.49
N PRO A 91 0.01 1.28 -4.80
CA PRO A 91 0.99 0.89 -5.82
C PRO A 91 2.26 1.76 -5.84
N GLU A 92 2.13 3.05 -5.54
CA GLU A 92 3.24 4.02 -5.54
C GLU A 92 4.13 3.88 -4.29
N THR A 93 3.59 3.30 -3.22
CA THR A 93 4.26 3.13 -1.94
C THR A 93 4.71 1.68 -1.75
N ALA A 94 4.13 0.98 -0.78
CA ALA A 94 4.16 -0.45 -0.55
C ALA A 94 2.78 -0.84 -0.02
N PHE A 95 2.49 -2.13 0.11
CA PHE A 95 1.32 -2.58 0.85
C PHE A 95 1.78 -3.29 2.12
N ASP A 96 1.10 -3.07 3.24
CA ASP A 96 1.45 -3.76 4.48
C ASP A 96 0.24 -3.95 5.41
N CYS A 97 0.29 -4.97 6.25
CA CYS A 97 -0.72 -5.27 7.27
C CYS A 97 -0.34 -4.58 8.57
N CYS A 98 -0.74 -3.32 8.73
CA CYS A 98 -0.41 -2.54 9.91
C CYS A 98 -1.39 -2.79 11.07
N ALA A 99 -0.86 -2.79 12.29
CA ALA A 99 -1.69 -2.83 13.50
C ALA A 99 -2.58 -1.59 13.62
N ALA A 100 -3.65 -1.68 14.42
CA ALA A 100 -4.43 -0.51 14.79
C ALA A 100 -3.54 0.57 15.45
N GLY A 101 -3.72 1.83 15.07
CA GLY A 101 -2.88 2.95 15.55
C GLY A 101 -1.48 3.01 14.93
N HIS A 102 -1.23 2.23 13.87
CA HIS A 102 -0.05 2.37 13.03
C HIS A 102 -0.43 2.88 11.64
N ASP A 103 0.49 3.63 11.04
CA ASP A 103 0.45 4.14 9.68
C ASP A 103 1.60 3.53 8.86
N LEU A 104 1.38 3.32 7.56
CA LEU A 104 2.44 2.94 6.64
C LEU A 104 3.19 4.20 6.19
N VAL A 105 4.41 4.37 6.67
CA VAL A 105 5.23 5.57 6.47
C VAL A 105 6.61 5.21 5.93
N GLY A 106 7.30 6.18 5.34
CA GLY A 106 8.64 5.99 4.79
C GLY A 106 8.82 6.72 3.48
N SER A 107 9.85 6.34 2.73
CA SER A 107 10.23 7.01 1.48
C SER A 107 10.84 6.03 0.48
N PRO A 108 10.96 6.40 -0.81
CA PRO A 108 11.64 5.59 -1.81
C PRO A 108 13.07 5.19 -1.44
N GLU A 109 13.78 6.06 -0.71
CA GLU A 109 15.17 5.87 -0.31
C GLU A 109 15.30 4.87 0.85
N HIS A 110 14.34 4.86 1.79
CA HIS A 110 14.43 4.10 3.04
C HIS A 110 13.46 2.90 3.12
N GLY A 111 12.58 2.77 2.13
CA GLY A 111 11.49 1.81 2.17
C GLY A 111 10.28 2.33 2.98
N TRP A 112 9.26 1.47 3.09
CA TRP A 112 8.00 1.77 3.76
C TRP A 112 7.79 0.76 4.88
N HIS A 113 7.33 1.23 6.03
CA HIS A 113 7.16 0.42 7.24
C HIS A 113 5.98 0.89 8.09
N CYS A 114 5.33 -0.04 8.78
CA CYS A 114 4.25 0.27 9.71
C CYS A 114 4.82 0.87 11.00
N CYS A 115 4.69 2.18 11.20
CA CYS A 115 5.08 2.86 12.43
C CYS A 115 3.87 3.32 13.24
N PRO A 116 3.97 3.48 14.57
CA PRO A 116 2.91 4.11 15.36
C PRO A 116 2.53 5.48 14.77
N THR A 117 1.24 5.83 14.79
CA THR A 117 0.77 7.10 14.24
C THR A 117 1.52 8.29 14.83
N GLY A 118 2.04 9.15 13.96
CA GLY A 118 2.90 10.29 14.34
C GLY A 118 4.41 9.99 14.35
N PHE A 119 4.82 8.85 13.83
CA PHE A 119 6.22 8.49 13.61
C PHE A 119 6.51 8.40 12.10
N GLU A 120 7.78 8.58 11.74
CA GLU A 120 8.35 8.38 10.40
C GLU A 120 9.37 7.25 10.40
N TRP A 121 9.52 6.57 9.27
CA TRP A 121 10.50 5.50 9.08
C TRP A 121 11.76 6.05 8.42
N ASP A 122 12.92 5.88 9.06
CA ASP A 122 14.22 6.35 8.55
C ASP A 122 15.06 5.25 7.87
N GLY A 123 14.49 4.07 7.65
CA GLY A 123 15.20 2.91 7.11
C GLY A 123 15.67 1.93 8.19
N ASN A 124 15.71 2.34 9.46
CA ASN A 124 16.15 1.51 10.58
C ASN A 124 15.18 1.52 11.76
N LEU A 125 14.61 2.68 12.11
CA LEU A 125 13.69 2.82 13.24
C LEU A 125 12.58 3.85 12.98
N CYS A 126 11.45 3.64 13.63
CA CYS A 126 10.37 4.61 13.68
C CYS A 126 10.76 5.77 14.60
N LYS A 127 10.90 6.98 14.06
CA LYS A 127 11.22 8.21 14.78
C LYS A 127 9.99 9.08 14.95
N GLN A 128 9.77 9.61 16.15
CA GLN A 128 8.64 10.48 16.40
C GLN A 128 8.78 11.78 15.62
N VAL A 129 7.71 12.20 14.95
CA VAL A 129 7.65 13.49 14.25
C VAL A 129 6.84 14.46 15.09
N CYS A 130 7.41 15.62 15.40
CA CYS A 130 6.64 16.70 15.99
C CYS A 130 5.82 17.40 14.90
N LYS A 131 4.51 17.51 15.09
CA LYS A 131 3.70 18.40 14.25
C LYS A 131 4.22 19.84 14.36
N ASN A 132 4.28 20.54 13.21
CA ASN A 132 4.67 21.97 13.06
C ASN A 132 6.17 22.31 13.09
N GLY A 133 7.05 21.45 12.56
CA GLY A 133 8.47 21.81 12.32
C GLY A 133 9.32 22.01 13.58
N LYS A 134 8.89 21.46 14.71
CA LYS A 134 9.59 21.54 16.00
C LYS A 134 10.58 20.37 16.12
N VAL A 135 11.86 20.65 16.32
CA VAL A 135 12.87 19.61 16.58
C VAL A 135 12.67 19.03 17.97
N LEU A 136 12.83 17.71 18.14
CA LEU A 136 12.90 17.07 19.45
C LEU A 136 14.19 17.51 20.16
N VAL A 137 14.07 18.10 21.35
CA VAL A 137 15.20 18.30 22.27
C VAL A 137 14.93 17.42 23.48
N ASP A 138 15.83 16.46 23.76
CA ASP A 138 15.78 15.55 24.92
C ASP A 138 14.51 14.69 25.06
N GLY A 139 13.95 14.22 23.93
CA GLY A 139 12.80 13.29 23.95
C GLY A 139 11.48 13.91 24.43
N LYS A 140 11.41 15.24 24.56
CA LYS A 140 10.18 16.01 24.79
C LYS A 140 9.95 16.96 23.62
N GLN A 141 8.68 17.20 23.27
CA GLN A 141 8.34 18.19 22.26
C GLN A 141 8.87 19.56 22.69
N ALA A 142 9.89 20.09 21.98
CA ALA A 142 10.30 21.46 22.18
C ALA A 142 9.20 22.35 21.60
N GLN A 143 8.34 22.90 22.46
CA GLN A 143 7.44 23.97 22.06
C GLN A 143 8.33 25.10 21.52
N ALA A 144 8.24 25.42 20.22
CA ALA A 144 8.87 26.62 19.69
C ALA A 144 8.38 27.82 20.52
N SER A 145 9.21 28.28 21.45
CA SER A 145 9.04 29.56 22.15
C SER A 145 9.38 30.65 21.15
N GLY A 146 8.46 30.90 20.23
CA GLY A 146 8.32 32.20 19.59
C GLY A 146 7.78 33.17 20.62
N LEU A 147 8.68 33.96 21.20
CA LEU A 147 8.47 35.31 21.70
C LEU A 147 7.05 35.65 22.20
N LEU A 148 6.80 35.46 23.50
CA LEU A 148 5.77 36.22 24.20
C LEU A 148 6.37 36.77 25.51
N LEU A 149 6.66 38.07 25.48
CA LEU A 149 6.93 38.89 26.67
C LEU A 149 5.75 38.75 27.64
N TRP A 150 5.99 38.22 28.83
CA TRP A 150 5.21 38.57 30.03
C TRP A 150 6.17 38.74 31.20
N LEU A 151 6.19 39.99 31.67
CA LEU A 151 6.74 40.47 32.93
C LEU A 151 6.02 39.81 34.11
N GLY A 152 6.72 39.53 35.22
CA GLY A 152 6.10 39.37 36.53
C GLY A 152 6.75 38.34 37.46
N ASP A 153 7.45 38.88 38.47
CA ASP A 153 7.69 38.39 39.84
C ASP A 153 8.38 37.00 39.99
N TRP A 154 9.63 36.91 40.46
CA TRP A 154 10.19 37.25 41.78
C TRP A 154 11.70 37.48 41.71
#